data_AF-A0A1Y5DAR3-F1
#
_entry.id   AF-A0A1Y5DAR3-F1
#
_cell.length_a   1.000
_cell.length_b   1.000
_cell.length_c   1.000
_cell.angle_alpha   90.00
_cell.angle_beta   90.00
_cell.angle_gamma   90.00
#
_symmetry.space_group_name_H-M   'P 1'
#
loop_
_entity.id
_entity.type
_entity.pdbx_description
1 polymer ?
#
loop_
_entity_poly.entity_id
_entity_poly.type
_entity_poly.pdbx_seq_one_letter_code
_entity_poly.pdbx_strand_id
1 'polypeptide(L)'
;MSRHIKGSSRSQATLFPEMLEDFVAKENPVRVIDVFVDGLDLESLVFKGVQSKATGRPGYHPAMLLKIYIYGYLNKIQSSRCLERETQ
;
A
#
# COMPACT_ATOMS: atom_id res chain seq x y z
N MET A 1 10.09 -0.43 17.25
CA MET A 1 9.10 0.50 16.69
C MET A 1 9.45 0.75 15.23
N SER A 2 8.63 0.28 14.29
CA SER A 2 8.89 0.43 12.85
C SER A 2 8.89 1.91 12.48
N ARG A 3 10.03 2.38 11.96
CA ARG A 3 10.21 3.80 11.61
C ARG A 3 9.61 4.18 10.27
N HIS A 4 9.07 3.24 9.48
CA HIS A 4 8.55 3.49 8.14
C HIS A 4 7.48 4.58 8.11
N ILE A 5 7.36 5.23 6.94
CA ILE A 5 6.28 6.19 6.69
C ILE A 5 4.95 5.44 6.78
N LYS A 6 4.08 5.87 7.70
CA LYS A 6 2.69 5.39 7.81
C LYS A 6 1.77 6.37 7.13
N GLY A 7 0.85 5.86 6.31
CA GLY A 7 -0.26 6.64 5.77
C GLY A 7 -1.38 6.82 6.80
N SER A 8 -2.39 7.61 6.45
CA SER A 8 -3.63 7.73 7.20
C SER A 8 -4.39 6.40 7.22
N SER A 9 -5.09 6.10 8.32
CA SER A 9 -5.92 4.90 8.39
C SER A 9 -7.12 5.03 7.45
N ARG A 10 -7.44 3.94 6.74
CA ARG A 10 -8.59 3.88 5.82
C ARG A 10 -9.94 3.90 6.56
N SER A 11 -9.95 3.46 7.82
CA SER A 11 -11.09 3.52 8.73
C SER A 11 -11.18 4.82 9.53
N GLN A 12 -10.25 5.76 9.33
CA GLN A 12 -10.32 7.03 10.03
C GLN A 12 -11.47 7.86 9.48
N ALA A 13 -12.31 8.38 10.38
CA ALA A 13 -13.38 9.26 10.00
C ALA A 13 -12.85 10.59 9.42
N THR A 14 -13.41 11.04 8.29
CA THR A 14 -13.10 12.34 7.68
C THR A 14 -14.33 13.24 7.69
N LEU A 15 -14.16 14.53 7.35
CA LEU A 15 -15.26 15.51 7.37
C LEU A 15 -16.35 15.14 6.35
N PHE A 16 -15.92 14.69 5.17
CA PHE A 16 -16.70 14.08 4.10
C PHE A 16 -15.72 13.23 3.29
N PRO A 17 -15.94 11.93 3.06
CA PRO A 17 -17.01 11.02 3.52
C PRO A 17 -16.87 10.48 4.96
N GLU A 18 -17.73 9.54 5.38
CA GLU A 18 -17.64 8.92 6.72
C GLU A 18 -16.33 8.16 6.91
N MET A 19 -15.91 7.27 6.00
CA MET A 19 -14.58 6.65 5.99
C MET A 19 -14.02 6.51 4.57
N LEU A 20 -12.69 6.53 4.43
CA LEU A 20 -12.00 6.21 3.16
C LEU A 20 -12.35 4.81 2.64
N GLU A 21 -12.62 3.87 3.55
CA GLU A 21 -13.10 2.53 3.23
C GLU A 21 -14.41 2.50 2.43
N ASP A 22 -15.31 3.47 2.65
CA ASP A 22 -16.64 3.45 2.05
C ASP A 22 -16.61 3.73 0.54
N PHE A 23 -15.52 4.32 0.05
CA PHE A 23 -15.29 4.59 -1.37
C PHE A 23 -14.81 3.36 -2.14
N VAL A 24 -14.39 2.32 -1.42
CA VAL A 24 -13.89 1.10 -2.03
C VAL A 24 -15.04 0.11 -2.09
N ALA A 25 -15.52 -0.19 -3.30
CA ALA A 25 -16.58 -1.19 -3.50
C ALA A 25 -16.22 -2.53 -2.81
N LYS A 26 -17.24 -3.23 -2.31
CA LYS A 26 -17.05 -4.50 -1.59
C LYS A 26 -16.34 -5.56 -2.44
N GLU A 27 -16.63 -5.59 -3.74
CA GLU A 27 -16.05 -6.53 -4.70
C GLU A 27 -14.79 -5.99 -5.40
N ASN A 28 -14.22 -4.87 -4.91
CA ASN A 28 -13.03 -4.30 -5.54
C ASN A 28 -11.81 -5.21 -5.32
N PRO A 29 -11.04 -5.55 -6.38
CA PRO A 29 -9.88 -6.43 -6.28
C PRO A 29 -8.79 -5.92 -5.33
N VAL A 30 -8.73 -4.61 -5.05
CA VAL A 30 -7.80 -4.03 -4.08
C VAL A 30 -7.91 -4.70 -2.70
N ARG A 31 -9.10 -5.17 -2.31
CA ARG A 31 -9.30 -5.88 -1.04
C ARG A 31 -8.55 -7.22 -1.00
N VAL A 32 -8.51 -7.93 -2.12
CA VAL A 32 -7.76 -9.19 -2.25
C VAL A 32 -6.25 -8.90 -2.19
N ILE A 33 -5.79 -7.83 -2.83
CA ILE A 33 -4.38 -7.41 -2.79
C ILE A 33 -3.96 -7.10 -1.34
N ASP A 34 -4.82 -6.42 -0.59
CA ASP A 34 -4.56 -6.03 0.79
C ASP A 34 -4.36 -7.26 1.68
N VAL A 35 -5.35 -8.16 1.69
CA VAL A 35 -5.32 -9.41 2.46
C VAL A 35 -4.17 -10.32 2.03
N PHE A 36 -3.92 -10.42 0.71
CA PHE A 36 -2.84 -11.24 0.19
C PHE A 36 -1.47 -10.75 0.68
N VAL A 37 -1.17 -9.47 0.51
CA VAL A 37 0.14 -8.92 0.89
C VAL A 37 0.33 -8.90 2.41
N ASP A 38 -0.74 -8.64 3.18
CA ASP A 38 -0.67 -8.64 4.66
C ASP A 38 -0.48 -10.05 5.24
N GLY A 39 -0.86 -11.10 4.49
CA GLY A 39 -0.59 -12.49 4.85
C GLY A 39 0.84 -12.97 4.55
N LEU A 40 1.66 -12.17 3.84
CA LEU A 40 3.02 -12.55 3.49
C LEU A 40 4.02 -12.16 4.58
N ASP A 41 4.88 -13.09 4.96
CA ASP A 41 6.08 -12.78 5.72
C ASP A 41 7.18 -12.28 4.77
N LEU A 42 7.24 -10.96 4.61
CA LEU A 42 8.20 -10.32 3.71
C LEU A 42 9.65 -10.47 4.19
N GLU A 43 9.88 -10.72 5.47
CA GLU A 43 11.23 -10.93 6.02
C GLU A 43 11.78 -12.29 5.58
N SER A 44 10.98 -13.36 5.69
CA SER A 44 11.37 -14.69 5.19
C SER A 44 11.45 -14.76 3.66
N LEU A 45 10.67 -13.95 2.95
CA LEU A 45 10.77 -13.79 1.49
C LEU A 45 11.96 -12.93 1.03
N VAL A 46 12.84 -12.53 1.96
CA VAL A 46 14.09 -11.81 1.66
C VAL A 46 13.85 -10.44 1.01
N PHE A 47 12.72 -9.79 1.30
CA PHE A 47 12.50 -8.41 0.86
C PHE A 47 13.48 -7.48 1.57
N LYS A 48 14.13 -6.61 0.80
CA LYS A 48 15.01 -5.58 1.35
C LYS A 48 14.18 -4.44 1.96
N GLY A 49 14.64 -3.90 3.08
CA GLY A 49 14.01 -2.72 3.71
C GLY A 49 12.77 -3.02 4.55
N VAL A 50 12.50 -4.30 4.84
CA VAL A 50 11.48 -4.71 5.83
C VAL A 50 11.85 -4.16 7.20
N GLN A 51 13.13 -4.24 7.58
CA GLN A 51 13.66 -3.52 8.73
C GLN A 51 14.08 -2.10 8.31
N SER A 52 13.53 -1.10 8.99
CA SER A 52 13.83 0.31 8.71
C SER A 52 15.26 0.65 9.14
N LYS A 53 16.00 1.38 8.31
CA LYS A 53 17.31 1.92 8.69
C LYS A 53 17.14 3.01 9.75
N ALA A 54 18.08 3.08 10.69
CA ALA A 54 18.05 4.08 11.76
C ALA A 54 18.40 5.51 11.30
N THR A 55 18.90 5.66 10.07
CA THR A 55 19.48 6.91 9.57
C THR A 55 18.65 7.50 8.43
N GLY A 56 18.48 8.83 8.43
CA GLY A 56 17.83 9.57 7.36
C GLY A 56 16.31 9.56 7.41
N ARG A 57 15.67 9.96 6.30
CA ARG A 57 14.21 9.90 6.16
C ARG A 57 13.77 8.44 6.13
N PRO A 58 12.75 8.04 6.90
CA PRO A 58 12.24 6.69 6.82
C PRO A 58 11.71 6.36 5.42
N GLY A 59 11.97 5.15 4.96
CA GLY A 59 11.39 4.63 3.71
C GLY A 59 9.94 4.20 3.88
N TYR A 60 9.26 3.97 2.76
CA TYR A 60 7.99 3.24 2.73
C TYR A 60 8.21 1.76 3.06
N HIS A 61 7.22 1.13 3.68
CA HIS A 61 7.27 -0.31 3.95
C HIS A 61 7.18 -1.11 2.65
N PRO A 62 7.99 -2.16 2.43
CA PRO A 62 7.95 -2.96 1.19
C PRO A 62 6.57 -3.52 0.87
N ALA A 63 5.76 -3.86 1.88
CA ALA A 63 4.37 -4.28 1.70
C ALA A 63 3.54 -3.25 0.92
N MET A 64 3.68 -1.97 1.25
CA MET A 64 2.95 -0.89 0.56
C MET A 64 3.35 -0.79 -0.91
N LEU A 65 4.65 -0.89 -1.20
CA LEU A 65 5.15 -0.87 -2.57
C LEU A 65 4.68 -2.10 -3.36
N LEU A 66 4.64 -3.27 -2.72
CA LEU A 66 4.16 -4.50 -3.33
C LEU A 66 2.65 -4.43 -3.66
N LYS A 67 1.84 -3.87 -2.75
CA LYS A 67 0.40 -3.64 -3.01
C LYS A 67 0.19 -2.78 -4.27
N ILE A 68 0.93 -1.66 -4.39
CA ILE A 68 0.86 -0.78 -5.56
C ILE A 68 1.33 -1.50 -6.83
N TYR A 69 2.41 -2.28 -6.74
CA TYR A 69 2.94 -3.02 -7.88
C TYR A 69 1.93 -4.06 -8.41
N ILE A 70 1.33 -4.85 -7.52
CA ILE A 70 0.30 -5.84 -7.88
C ILE A 70 -0.93 -5.14 -8.48
N TYR A 71 -1.35 -4.01 -7.90
CA TYR A 71 -2.45 -3.23 -8.45
C TYR A 71 -2.17 -2.76 -9.88
N GLY A 72 -1.01 -2.18 -10.14
CA GLY A 72 -0.62 -1.77 -11.50
C GLY A 72 -0.56 -2.94 -12.47
N TYR A 73 -0.01 -4.07 -12.03
CA TYR A 73 0.03 -5.29 -12.83
C TYR A 73 -1.37 -5.78 -13.25
N LEU A 74 -2.30 -5.86 -12.29
CA LEU A 74 -3.68 -6.31 -12.55
C LEU A 74 -4.45 -5.35 -13.47
N ASN A 75 -4.17 -4.05 -13.39
CA ASN A 75 -4.78 -3.03 -14.24
C ASN A 75 -4.03 -2.79 -15.56
N LYS A 76 -2.98 -3.58 -15.86
CA LYS A 76 -2.12 -3.44 -17.05
C LYS A 76 -1.41 -2.08 -17.15
N ILE A 77 -1.16 -1.43 -16.01
CA ILE A 77 -0.46 -0.15 -15.90
C ILE A 77 0.99 -0.44 -15.48
N GLN A 78 1.90 -0.45 -16.46
CA GLN A 78 3.30 -0.81 -16.24
C GLN A 78 4.20 0.38 -15.87
N SER A 79 3.77 1.61 -16.18
CA SER A 79 4.54 2.82 -15.91
C SER A 79 4.16 3.40 -14.56
N SER A 80 5.16 3.68 -13.72
CA SER A 80 4.96 4.38 -12.45
C SER A 80 4.34 5.77 -12.64
N ARG A 81 4.62 6.45 -13.76
CA ARG A 81 3.98 7.73 -14.11
C ARG A 81 2.51 7.54 -14.48
N CYS A 82 2.15 6.43 -15.13
CA CYS A 82 0.75 6.16 -15.43
C CYS A 82 -0.03 5.80 -14.17
N LEU A 83 0.58 5.06 -13.23
CA LEU A 83 0.01 4.81 -11.91
C LEU A 83 -0.22 6.11 -11.13
N GLU A 84 0.74 7.04 -11.16
CA GLU A 84 0.58 8.34 -10.52
C GLU A 84 -0.57 9.15 -11.13
N ARG A 85 -0.73 9.14 -12.45
CA ARG A 85 -1.85 9.80 -13.15
C ARG A 85 -3.23 9.21 -12.82
N GLU A 86 -3.30 7.94 -12.42
CA GLU A 86 -4.55 7.31 -12.00
C GLU A 86 -5.02 7.80 -10.62
N THR A 87 -4.09 8.36 -9.83
CA THR A 87 -4.38 8.92 -8.51
C THR A 87 -4.73 10.41 -8.51
N GLN A 88 -4.66 11.06 -9.68
CA GLN A 88 -5.03 12.47 -9.89
C GLN A 88 -6.50 12.58 -10.30
#